data_AF-A0A497JYZ9-F1
#
_entry.id   AF-A0A497JYZ9-F1
#
_cell.length_a   1.000
_cell.length_b   1.000
_cell.length_c   1.000
_cell.angle_alpha   90.00
_cell.angle_beta   90.00
_cell.angle_gamma   90.00
#
_symmetry.space_group_name_H-M   'P 1'
#
loop_
_entity.id
_entity.type
_entity.pdbx_description
1 polymer ?
#
loop_
_entity_poly.entity_id
_entity_poly.type
_entity_poly.pdbx_seq_one_letter_code
_entity_poly.pdbx_strand_id
1 'polypeptide(L)'
;MKVGWEGIDKKIEPSDPLTENIYELTPAQMKEKGVKYMPEHLGDAVDVFAEDRTMKEALGEFLFDNLIELKREEFQSYMDFTGIEWAASRPKITSWEYERYLTRC
;
A
#
# COMPACT_ATOMS: atom_id res chain seq x y z
N MET A 1 0.48 3.30 -15.94
CA MET A 1 0.70 2.22 -16.93
C MET A 1 2.13 1.67 -16.95
N LYS A 2 3.13 2.32 -16.34
CA LYS A 2 4.55 1.94 -16.49
C LYS A 2 4.89 0.50 -16.08
N VAL A 3 4.39 0.02 -14.94
CA VAL A 3 4.69 -1.33 -14.41
C VAL A 3 4.28 -2.45 -15.37
N GLY A 4 3.10 -2.34 -16.02
CA GLY A 4 2.64 -3.33 -16.99
C GLY A 4 3.49 -3.38 -18.25
N TRP A 5 3.90 -2.21 -18.76
CA TRP A 5 4.80 -2.12 -19.91
C TRP A 5 6.19 -2.66 -19.60
N GLU A 6 6.73 -2.37 -18.42
CA GLU A 6 8.02 -2.89 -17.98
C GLU A 6 8.01 -4.43 -17.88
N GLY A 7 6.90 -5.02 -17.44
CA GLY A 7 6.73 -6.48 -17.44
C GLY A 7 6.79 -7.09 -18.85
N ILE A 8 6.14 -6.45 -19.83
CA ILE A 8 6.17 -6.88 -21.23
C ILE A 8 7.59 -6.74 -21.81
N ASP A 9 8.24 -5.59 -21.60
CA ASP A 9 9.58 -5.29 -22.12
C ASP A 9 10.64 -6.25 -21.55
N LYS A 10 10.60 -6.48 -20.23
CA LYS A 10 11.52 -7.39 -19.55
C LYS A 10 11.12 -8.86 -19.65
N LYS A 11 10.00 -9.19 -20.29
CA LYS A 11 9.44 -10.55 -20.38
C LYS A 11 9.35 -11.22 -19.01
N ILE A 12 8.82 -10.48 -18.03
CA ILE A 12 8.62 -10.99 -16.67
C ILE A 12 7.46 -11.99 -16.73
N GLU A 13 7.77 -13.26 -16.47
CA GLU A 13 6.74 -14.31 -16.36
C GLU A 13 5.97 -14.11 -15.04
N PRO A 14 4.63 -14.00 -15.09
CA PRO A 14 3.83 -13.97 -13.88
C PRO A 14 3.88 -15.33 -13.18
N SER A 15 3.67 -15.32 -11.86
CA SER A 15 3.50 -16.56 -11.10
C SER A 15 2.25 -17.31 -11.55
N ASP A 16 2.23 -18.62 -11.30
CA ASP A 16 1.10 -19.47 -11.64
C ASP A 16 -0.22 -18.94 -11.04
N PRO A 17 -1.33 -19.04 -11.79
CA PRO A 17 -2.62 -18.57 -11.31
C PRO A 17 -3.05 -19.36 -10.07
N LEU A 18 -3.44 -18.64 -9.03
CA LEU A 18 -4.02 -19.24 -7.83
C LEU A 18 -5.52 -19.47 -8.05
N THR A 19 -5.95 -20.73 -8.03
CA THR A 19 -7.35 -21.14 -8.22
C THR A 19 -8.12 -21.39 -6.92
N GLU A 20 -7.41 -21.46 -5.80
CA GLU A 20 -7.98 -21.71 -4.47
C GLU A 20 -8.46 -20.42 -3.80
N ASN A 21 -9.37 -20.56 -2.84
CA ASN A 21 -9.80 -19.44 -2.01
C ASN A 21 -8.66 -19.02 -1.06
N ILE A 22 -8.10 -17.83 -1.28
CA ILE A 22 -6.99 -17.29 -0.46
C ILE A 22 -7.33 -17.20 1.03
N TYR A 23 -8.61 -17.03 1.39
CA TYR A 23 -9.04 -16.90 2.79
C TYR A 23 -9.06 -18.23 3.54
N GLU A 24 -8.99 -19.35 2.83
CA GLU A 24 -8.95 -20.70 3.41
C GLU A 24 -7.52 -21.22 3.56
N LEU A 25 -6.53 -20.53 2.96
CA LEU A 25 -5.13 -20.93 3.02
C LEU A 25 -4.51 -20.55 4.35
N THR A 26 -3.77 -21.48 4.95
CA THR A 26 -2.93 -21.18 6.11
C THR A 26 -1.71 -20.33 5.70
N PRO A 27 -1.09 -19.58 6.63
CA PRO A 27 0.12 -18.80 6.34
C PRO A 27 1.26 -19.65 5.75
N ALA A 28 1.36 -20.92 6.17
CA ALA A 28 2.34 -21.87 5.64
C ALA A 28 2.07 -22.19 4.15
N GLN A 29 0.81 -22.46 3.79
CA GLN A 29 0.40 -22.73 2.41
C GLN A 29 0.54 -21.49 1.53
N MET A 30 0.21 -20.30 2.04
CA MET A 30 0.42 -19.03 1.32
C MET A 30 1.91 -18.82 0.99
N LYS A 31 2.80 -19.09 1.96
CA LYS A 31 4.24 -18.99 1.77
C LYS A 31 4.77 -20.01 0.75
N GLU A 32 4.30 -21.25 0.80
CA GLU A 32 4.66 -22.30 -0.16
C GLU A 32 4.26 -21.92 -1.59
N LYS A 33 3.08 -21.30 -1.74
CA LYS A 33 2.55 -20.82 -3.03
C LYS A 33 3.13 -19.46 -3.47
N GLY A 34 4.09 -18.91 -2.72
CA GLY A 34 4.72 -17.62 -3.04
C GLY A 34 3.78 -16.42 -2.92
N VAL A 35 2.64 -16.55 -2.25
CA VAL A 35 1.68 -15.46 -2.06
C VAL A 35 2.21 -14.51 -1.01
N LYS A 36 2.44 -13.26 -1.41
CA LYS A 36 2.86 -12.17 -0.53
C LYS A 36 1.65 -11.40 -0.01
N TYR A 37 1.78 -10.85 1.19
CA TYR A 37 0.79 -9.92 1.74
C TYR A 37 0.99 -8.52 1.16
N MET A 38 -0.12 -7.80 1.01
CA MET A 38 -0.06 -6.37 0.76
C MET A 38 0.32 -5.62 2.05
N PRO A 39 0.89 -4.41 1.93
CA PRO A 39 1.09 -3.53 3.07
C PRO A 39 -0.18 -3.38 3.90
N GLU A 40 -0.07 -3.39 5.23
CA GLU A 40 -1.24 -3.44 6.11
C GLU A 40 -1.97 -2.09 6.20
N HIS A 41 -1.20 -1.01 6.11
CA HIS A 41 -1.69 0.36 6.22
C HIS A 41 -0.89 1.33 5.36
N LEU A 42 -1.34 2.59 5.35
CA LEU A 42 -0.74 3.63 4.52
C LEU A 42 0.75 3.83 4.81
N GLY A 43 1.19 3.78 6.08
CA GLY A 43 2.61 3.86 6.45
C GLY A 43 3.48 2.83 5.70
N ASP A 44 3.20 1.54 5.89
CA ASP A 44 3.87 0.44 5.17
C ASP A 44 3.80 0.59 3.65
N ALA A 45 2.65 1.02 3.12
CA ALA A 45 2.49 1.18 1.69
C ALA A 45 3.43 2.27 1.14
N VAL A 46 3.59 3.37 1.88
CA VAL A 46 4.50 4.47 1.53
C VAL A 46 5.95 4.05 1.69
N ASP A 47 6.28 3.21 2.68
CA ASP A 47 7.63 2.65 2.84
C ASP A 47 8.02 1.77 1.65
N VAL A 48 7.17 0.80 1.28
CA VAL A 48 7.41 -0.06 0.11
C VAL A 48 7.45 0.76 -1.17
N PHE A 49 6.59 1.77 -1.29
CA PHE A 49 6.55 2.66 -2.46
C PHE A 49 7.84 3.49 -2.60
N ALA A 50 8.43 3.94 -1.49
CA ALA A 50 9.65 4.75 -1.48
C ALA A 50 10.87 3.98 -2.03
N GLU A 51 10.86 2.65 -1.96
CA GLU A 51 11.91 1.79 -2.49
C GLU A 51 11.71 1.43 -3.98
N ASP A 52 10.54 1.74 -4.55
CA ASP A 52 10.19 1.36 -5.93
C ASP A 52 10.74 2.34 -6.97
N ARG A 53 11.82 1.90 -7.63
CA ARG A 53 12.49 2.65 -8.70
C ARG A 53 11.62 2.83 -9.95
N THR A 54 10.81 1.83 -10.30
CA THR A 54 9.90 1.90 -11.45
C THR A 54 8.90 3.03 -11.23
N MET A 55 8.37 3.15 -10.02
CA MET A 55 7.44 4.20 -9.65
C MET A 55 8.12 5.57 -9.56
N LYS A 56 9.34 5.67 -9.03
CA LYS A 56 10.12 6.93 -9.05
C LYS A 56 10.31 7.46 -10.46
N GLU A 57 10.69 6.59 -11.39
CA GLU A 57 10.84 6.97 -12.77
C GLU A 57 9.50 7.18 -13.50
N ALA A 58 8.39 6.60 -13.03
CA ALA A 58 7.05 6.81 -13.62
C ALA A 58 6.51 8.21 -13.32
N LEU A 59 6.70 8.66 -12.08
CA LEU A 59 6.17 9.93 -11.57
C LEU A 59 7.15 11.08 -11.76
N GLY A 60 8.44 10.77 -11.89
CA GLY A 60 9.52 11.77 -11.83
C GLY A 60 9.86 12.13 -10.39
N GLU A 61 11.10 12.59 -10.19
CA GLU A 61 11.67 12.84 -8.86
C GLU A 61 10.85 13.80 -8.02
N PHE A 62 10.49 14.97 -8.57
CA PHE A 62 9.73 15.97 -7.85
C PHE A 62 8.37 15.44 -7.33
N LEU A 63 7.58 14.76 -8.17
CA LEU A 63 6.28 14.27 -7.75
C LEU A 63 6.40 13.07 -6.79
N PHE A 64 7.38 12.20 -7.03
CA PHE A 64 7.62 11.02 -6.19
C PHE A 64 7.98 11.41 -4.76
N ASP A 65 8.94 12.32 -4.59
CA ASP A 65 9.42 12.73 -3.27
C ASP A 65 8.32 13.48 -2.49
N ASN A 66 7.64 14.45 -3.13
CA ASN A 66 6.54 15.18 -2.51
C ASN A 66 5.35 14.28 -2.15
N LEU A 67 5.04 13.27 -2.97
CA LEU A 67 3.96 12.33 -2.68
C LEU A 67 4.27 11.49 -1.44
N ILE A 68 5.52 11.03 -1.30
CA ILE A 68 5.97 10.27 -0.13
C ILE A 68 5.88 11.13 1.12
N GLU A 69 6.41 12.35 1.09
CA GLU A 69 6.36 13.29 2.22
C GLU A 69 4.91 13.55 2.64
N LEU A 70 4.06 13.96 1.70
CA LEU A 70 2.64 14.25 1.95
C LEU A 70 1.91 13.05 2.57
N LYS A 71 2.18 11.83 2.08
CA LYS A 71 1.51 10.62 2.57
C LYS A 71 2.06 10.10 3.89
N ARG A 72 3.34 10.34 4.20
CA ARG A 72 3.88 10.13 5.54
C ARG A 72 3.25 11.07 6.56
N GLU A 73 3.15 12.36 6.23
CA GLU A 73 2.50 13.35 7.10
C GLU A 73 1.02 13.03 7.33
N GLU A 74 0.31 12.60 6.29
CA GLU A 74 -1.08 12.16 6.39
C GLU A 74 -1.24 10.99 7.36
N PHE A 75 -0.39 9.97 7.25
CA PHE A 75 -0.42 8.82 8.14
C PHE A 75 -0.04 9.21 9.57
N GLN A 76 1.02 10.01 9.76
CA GLN A 76 1.42 10.49 11.07
C GLN A 76 0.30 11.31 11.74
N SER A 77 -0.35 12.21 11.00
CA SER A 77 -1.48 13.00 11.51
C SER A 77 -2.65 12.12 11.97
N TYR A 78 -2.93 11.03 11.25
CA TYR A 78 -3.95 10.07 11.67
C TYR A 78 -3.53 9.32 12.95
N MET A 79 -2.30 8.84 13.01
CA MET A 79 -1.77 8.14 14.18
C MET A 79 -1.74 9.04 15.42
N ASP A 80 -1.30 10.30 15.28
CA ASP A 80 -1.31 11.29 16.35
C ASP A 80 -2.74 11.61 16.84
N PHE A 81 -3.71 11.68 15.92
CA PHE A 81 -5.11 11.93 16.26
C PHE A 81 -5.71 10.77 17.05
N THR A 82 -5.47 9.53 16.62
CA THR A 82 -6.02 8.34 17.27
C THR A 82 -5.32 8.02 18.59
N GLY A 83 -4.01 8.28 18.69
CA GLY A 83 -3.20 8.06 19.89
C GLY A 83 -3.09 6.58 20.29
N ILE A 84 -3.39 5.67 19.37
CA ILE A 84 -3.41 4.22 19.58
C ILE A 84 -2.71 3.52 18.42
N GLU A 85 -2.33 2.26 18.63
CA GLU A 85 -1.80 1.41 17.57
C GLU A 85 -2.82 1.24 16.42
N TRP A 86 -2.32 1.19 15.19
CA TRP A 86 -3.15 1.05 13.98
C TRP A 86 -4.14 -0.12 14.09
N ALA A 87 -3.69 -1.26 14.63
CA ALA A 87 -4.54 -2.44 14.77
C ALA A 87 -5.81 -2.17 15.60
N ALA A 88 -5.75 -1.25 16.57
CA ALA A 88 -6.86 -0.89 17.44
C ALA A 88 -7.81 0.16 16.83
N SER A 89 -7.40 0.89 15.77
CA SER A 89 -8.23 1.93 15.13
C SER A 89 -9.24 1.38 14.10
N ARG A 90 -9.03 0.15 13.62
CA ARG A 90 -9.77 -0.48 12.50
C ARG A 90 -11.30 -0.62 12.61
N PRO A 91 -11.93 -0.83 13.79
CA PRO A 91 -13.35 -1.19 13.81
C PRO A 91 -14.30 -0.03 13.55
N LYS A 92 -13.82 1.22 13.45
CA LYS A 92 -14.68 2.40 13.37
C LYS A 92 -14.05 3.52 12.53
N ILE A 93 -14.88 4.16 11.70
CA ILE A 93 -14.51 5.41 11.01
C ILE A 93 -14.33 6.51 12.06
N THR A 94 -13.16 7.13 12.06
CA THR A 94 -12.75 8.18 13.00
C THR A 94 -13.26 9.56 12.53
N SER A 95 -13.43 10.51 13.45
CA SER A 95 -13.83 11.87 13.08
C SER A 95 -12.81 12.56 12.19
N TRP A 96 -11.51 12.26 12.37
CA TRP A 96 -10.44 12.73 11.47
C TRP A 96 -10.69 12.33 10.01
N GLU A 97 -11.08 11.08 9.76
CA GLU A 97 -11.38 10.60 8.39
C GLU A 97 -12.62 11.28 7.81
N TYR A 98 -13.68 11.42 8.61
CA TYR A 98 -14.90 12.13 8.21
C TYR A 98 -14.61 13.59 7.82
N GLU A 99 -13.89 14.32 8.67
CA GLU A 99 -13.57 15.72 8.44
C GLU A 99 -12.67 15.90 7.21
N ARG A 100 -11.66 15.04 7.05
CA ARG A 100 -10.68 15.17 5.98
C ARG A 100 -11.20 14.77 4.61
N TYR A 101 -12.03 13.73 4.51
CA TYR A 101 -12.43 13.14 3.22
C TYR A 101 -13.90 13.31 2.86
N LEU A 102 -14.81 13.47 3.82
CA LEU A 102 -16.26 13.41 3.57
C LEU A 102 -16.98 14.75 3.73
N THR A 103 -16.37 15.74 4.37
CA THR A 103 -17.02 17.04 4.63
C THR A 103 -16.38 18.22 3.91
N ARG A 104 -15.27 18.00 3.18
CA ARG A 104 -14.66 19.00 2.31
C ARG A 104 -15.45 19.10 0.99
N CYS A 105 -16.56 19.85 1.02
CA CYS A 105 -17.27 20.35 -0.15
C CYS A 105 -16.99 21.84 -0.35
#